data_AF-A0A961RTW1-F1
#
_entry.id   AF-A0A961RTW1-F1
#
_cell.length_a   1.000
_cell.length_b   1.000
_cell.length_c   1.000
_cell.angle_alpha   90.00
_cell.angle_beta   90.00
_cell.angle_gamma   90.00
#
_symmetry.space_group_name_H-M   'P 1'
#
loop_
_entity.id
_entity.type
_entity.pdbx_description
1 polymer ?
#
loop_
_entity_poly.entity_id
_entity_poly.type
_entity_poly.pdbx_seq_one_letter_code
_entity_poly.pdbx_strand_id
1 'polypeptide(L)'
;MQFETGRDAKEFQVSEAQTRLAIFIGLFVILAVLEYLAPRRELRPVKMKRWFTNWALVILDSVLVRLVFKTAAVGGALWAAEKGYGLFNVVAVPGIVAIIISFLVLDFAVWLSHLASHKVPLLWRVHRMHHSDTDIDVTTAVRFHPLEILLSMAWKYAVVVAIGAPASAVLIFEIVLNGG
;
A
#
# COMPACT_ATOMS: atom_id res chain seq x y z
N MET A 1 6.76 23.68 -1.49
CA MET A 1 6.51 23.67 -0.03
C MET A 1 7.75 23.05 0.60
N GLN A 2 8.67 23.87 1.13
CA GLN A 2 9.88 23.39 1.80
C GLN A 2 9.48 23.01 3.24
N PHE A 3 9.72 21.76 3.62
CA PHE A 3 9.59 21.31 5.01
C PHE A 3 10.81 21.83 5.77
N GLU A 4 10.63 22.80 6.68
CA GLU A 4 11.75 23.51 7.31
C GLU A 4 12.30 22.83 8.58
N THR A 5 11.69 21.76 9.09
CA THR A 5 12.24 21.02 10.24
C THR A 5 11.93 19.51 10.22
N GLY A 6 12.72 18.73 10.97
CA GLY A 6 12.41 17.31 11.23
C GLY A 6 11.10 17.08 12.01
N ARG A 7 10.55 18.13 12.64
CA ARG A 7 9.21 18.10 13.26
C ARG A 7 8.13 18.12 12.19
N ASP A 8 8.25 18.97 11.17
CA ASP A 8 7.25 19.09 10.09
C ASP A 8 7.14 17.80 9.27
N ALA A 9 8.27 17.15 9.00
CA ALA A 9 8.29 15.84 8.33
C ALA A 9 7.58 14.77 9.17
N LYS A 10 7.78 14.79 10.50
CA LYS A 10 7.12 13.84 11.42
C LYS A 10 5.62 14.11 11.51
N GLU A 11 5.20 15.36 11.59
CA GLU A 11 3.78 15.75 11.60
C GLU A 11 3.09 15.37 10.29
N PHE A 12 3.74 15.61 9.15
CA PHE A 12 3.25 15.19 7.85
C PHE A 12 3.07 13.67 7.75
N GLN A 13 4.05 12.89 8.21
CA GLN A 13 3.97 11.42 8.23
C GLN A 13 2.85 10.90 9.14
N VAL A 14 2.63 11.54 10.30
CA VAL A 14 1.51 11.20 11.19
C VAL A 14 0.17 11.52 10.53
N SER A 15 0.06 12.69 9.90
CA SER A 15 -1.14 13.11 9.17
C SER A 15 -1.45 12.15 8.01
N GLU A 16 -0.45 11.79 7.20
CA GLU A 16 -0.57 10.76 6.15
C GLU A 16 -1.14 9.46 6.72
N ALA A 17 -0.54 8.93 7.80
CA ALA A 17 -0.94 7.65 8.37
C ALA A 17 -2.39 7.70 8.88
N GLN A 18 -2.81 8.83 9.48
CA GLN A 18 -4.19 9.05 9.91
C GLN A 18 -5.16 9.12 8.73
N THR A 19 -4.81 9.86 7.68
CA THR A 19 -5.62 9.94 6.45
C THR A 19 -5.79 8.57 5.82
N ARG A 20 -4.71 7.80 5.66
CA ARG A 20 -4.75 6.45 5.10
C ARG A 20 -5.61 5.50 5.94
N LEU A 21 -5.49 5.57 7.26
CA LEU A 21 -6.30 4.76 8.17
C LEU A 21 -7.79 5.13 8.11
N ALA A 22 -8.10 6.43 8.09
CA ALA A 22 -9.48 6.91 7.99
C ALA A 22 -10.14 6.46 6.68
N ILE A 23 -9.42 6.56 5.56
CA ILE A 23 -9.91 6.09 4.25
C ILE A 23 -10.10 4.58 4.26
N PHE A 24 -9.13 3.81 4.79
CA PHE A 24 -9.26 2.36 4.90
C PHE A 24 -10.49 1.94 5.71
N ILE A 25 -10.69 2.53 6.91
CA ILE A 25 -11.86 2.23 7.75
C ILE A 25 -13.16 2.64 7.04
N GLY A 26 -13.17 3.82 6.40
CA GLY A 26 -14.33 4.30 5.66
C GLY A 26 -14.73 3.36 4.53
N LEU A 27 -13.77 2.97 3.69
CA LEU A 27 -14.00 2.00 2.60
C LEU A 27 -14.42 0.63 3.13
N PHE A 28 -13.78 0.14 4.19
CA PHE A 28 -14.17 -1.11 4.82
C PHE A 28 -15.63 -1.08 5.29
N VAL A 29 -16.05 -0.03 6.00
CA VAL A 29 -17.44 0.12 6.46
C VAL A 29 -18.40 0.21 5.28
N ILE A 30 -18.09 1.00 4.25
CA ILE A 30 -18.92 1.12 3.06
C ILE A 30 -19.09 -0.24 2.38
N LEU A 31 -18.00 -0.97 2.16
CA LEU A 31 -18.03 -2.28 1.52
C LEU A 31 -18.74 -3.34 2.37
N ALA A 32 -18.56 -3.31 3.69
CA ALA A 32 -19.27 -4.20 4.61
C ALA A 32 -20.79 -3.94 4.59
N VAL A 33 -21.20 -2.67 4.57
CA VAL A 33 -22.62 -2.29 4.45
C VAL A 33 -23.18 -2.70 3.10
N LEU A 34 -22.45 -2.47 2.00
CA LEU A 34 -22.87 -2.89 0.67
C LEU A 34 -22.96 -4.43 0.53
N GLU A 35 -22.03 -5.17 1.13
CA GLU A 35 -22.07 -6.64 1.18
C GLU A 35 -23.32 -7.12 1.93
N TYR A 36 -23.71 -6.46 3.01
CA TYR A 36 -24.91 -6.80 3.78
C TYR A 36 -26.22 -6.41 3.06
N LEU A 37 -26.28 -5.22 2.46
CA LEU A 37 -27.51 -4.69 1.83
C LEU A 37 -27.77 -5.23 0.42
N ALA A 38 -26.72 -5.51 -0.35
CA ALA A 38 -26.81 -5.96 -1.74
C ALA A 38 -25.87 -7.15 -2.01
N PRO A 39 -26.04 -8.29 -1.30
CA PRO A 39 -25.18 -9.44 -1.47
C PRO A 39 -25.34 -10.05 -2.88
N ARG A 40 -24.24 -10.20 -3.62
CA ARG A 40 -24.24 -10.88 -4.93
C ARG A 40 -24.32 -12.41 -4.84
N ARG A 41 -24.21 -12.95 -3.63
CA ARG A 41 -24.23 -14.39 -3.32
C ARG A 41 -24.76 -14.58 -1.91
N GLU A 42 -25.24 -15.77 -1.60
CA GLU A 42 -25.71 -16.10 -0.25
C GLU A 42 -24.64 -15.82 0.79
N LEU A 43 -24.99 -15.02 1.80
CA LEU A 43 -24.10 -14.71 2.92
C LEU A 43 -23.97 -15.95 3.79
N ARG A 44 -22.73 -16.42 3.96
CA ARG A 44 -22.41 -17.46 4.92
C ARG A 44 -22.26 -16.85 6.31
N PRO A 45 -22.61 -17.56 7.40
CA PRO A 45 -22.38 -17.08 8.74
C PRO A 45 -20.92 -16.69 8.97
N VAL A 46 -20.71 -15.51 9.55
CA VAL A 46 -19.38 -15.01 9.85
C VAL A 46 -18.68 -15.97 10.81
N LYS A 47 -17.55 -16.51 10.38
CA LYS A 47 -16.69 -17.34 11.24
C LYS A 47 -15.75 -16.42 12.00
N MET A 48 -16.05 -16.13 13.26
CA MET A 48 -15.25 -15.23 14.11
C MET A 48 -13.75 -15.56 14.09
N LYS A 49 -13.39 -16.84 14.03
CA LYS A 49 -12.00 -17.28 13.88
C LYS A 49 -11.34 -16.78 12.59
N ARG A 50 -12.06 -16.78 11.45
CA ARG A 50 -11.56 -16.29 10.15
C ARG A 50 -11.30 -14.79 10.22
N TRP A 51 -12.26 -14.02 10.73
CA TRP A 51 -12.12 -12.58 10.93
C TRP A 51 -10.94 -12.25 11.85
N PHE A 52 -10.83 -12.95 12.98
CA PHE A 52 -9.69 -12.77 13.89
C PHE A 52 -8.36 -13.03 13.18
N THR A 53 -8.25 -14.11 12.40
CA THR A 53 -7.04 -14.39 11.62
C THR A 53 -6.74 -13.30 10.59
N ASN A 54 -7.72 -12.87 9.79
CA ASN A 54 -7.51 -11.84 8.77
C ASN A 54 -7.10 -10.50 9.40
N TRP A 55 -7.75 -10.09 10.49
CA TRP A 55 -7.38 -8.86 11.22
C TRP A 55 -6.02 -8.95 11.91
N ALA A 56 -5.69 -10.10 12.50
CA ALA A 56 -4.38 -10.32 13.10
C ALA A 56 -3.26 -10.20 12.06
N LEU A 57 -3.48 -10.67 10.84
CA LEU A 57 -2.55 -10.52 9.72
C LEU A 57 -2.40 -9.06 9.31
N VAL A 58 -3.50 -8.32 9.11
CA VAL A 58 -3.43 -6.89 8.77
C VAL A 58 -2.65 -6.08 9.81
N ILE A 59 -2.87 -6.35 11.09
CA ILE A 59 -2.16 -5.69 12.19
C ILE A 59 -0.68 -6.07 12.17
N LEU A 60 -0.37 -7.38 12.04
CA LEU A 60 1.01 -7.87 11.96
C LEU A 60 1.76 -7.25 10.78
N ASP A 61 1.16 -7.25 9.60
CA ASP A 61 1.72 -6.67 8.38
C ASP A 61 1.98 -5.17 8.54
N SER A 62 1.02 -4.45 9.11
CA SER A 62 1.15 -3.01 9.39
C SER A 62 2.29 -2.70 10.37
N VAL A 63 2.45 -3.54 11.41
CA VAL A 63 3.55 -3.41 12.37
C VAL A 63 4.88 -3.73 11.72
N LEU A 64 4.98 -4.84 10.99
CA LEU A 64 6.22 -5.26 10.33
C LEU A 64 6.70 -4.24 9.30
N VAL A 65 5.80 -3.69 8.48
CA VAL A 65 6.15 -2.62 7.54
C VAL A 65 6.74 -1.43 8.28
N ARG A 66 6.15 -0.99 9.39
CA ARG A 66 6.67 0.15 10.18
C ARG A 66 8.00 -0.15 10.87
N LEU A 67 8.26 -1.40 11.24
CA LEU A 67 9.52 -1.82 11.84
C LEU A 67 10.66 -1.89 10.82
N VAL A 68 10.39 -2.44 9.64
CA VAL A 68 11.38 -2.61 8.57
C VAL A 68 11.60 -1.31 7.79
N PHE A 69 10.51 -0.63 7.43
CA PHE A 69 10.50 0.63 6.71
C PHE A 69 10.11 1.75 7.67
N LYS A 70 11.11 2.28 8.39
CA LYS A 70 10.93 3.35 9.39
C LYS A 70 10.11 4.52 8.86
N THR A 71 10.27 4.79 7.57
CA THR A 71 9.41 5.67 6.81
C THR A 71 8.76 4.85 5.70
N ALA A 72 7.45 4.99 5.52
CA ALA A 72 6.73 4.34 4.43
C ALA A 72 7.21 4.86 3.06
N ALA A 73 6.53 4.51 1.98
CA ALA A 73 6.95 4.86 0.61
C ALA A 73 7.08 6.39 0.44
N VAL A 74 6.18 7.16 1.06
CA VAL A 74 6.21 8.63 1.04
C VAL A 74 7.50 9.18 1.68
N GLY A 75 7.94 8.63 2.81
CA GLY A 75 9.21 9.08 3.39
C GLY A 75 10.44 8.59 2.60
N GLY A 76 10.33 7.50 1.83
CA GLY A 76 11.33 7.14 0.83
C GLY A 76 11.46 8.18 -0.28
N ALA A 77 10.33 8.71 -0.78
CA ALA A 77 10.31 9.82 -1.73
C ALA A 77 10.94 11.10 -1.15
N LEU A 78 10.58 11.47 0.10
CA LEU A 78 11.15 12.63 0.77
C LEU A 78 12.66 12.49 0.97
N TRP A 79 13.12 11.32 1.39
CA TRP A 79 14.55 11.03 1.54
C TRP A 79 15.29 11.07 0.20
N ALA A 80 14.72 10.49 -0.86
CA ALA A 80 15.30 10.56 -2.20
C ALA A 80 15.40 12.01 -2.70
N ALA A 81 14.37 12.84 -2.45
CA ALA A 81 14.39 14.25 -2.78
C ALA A 81 15.47 15.02 -2.01
N GLU A 82 15.62 14.78 -0.70
CA GLU A 82 16.68 15.38 0.12
C GLU A 82 18.09 15.02 -0.39
N LYS A 83 18.29 13.78 -0.82
CA LYS A 83 19.58 13.30 -1.35
C LYS A 83 19.79 13.58 -2.83
N GLY A 84 18.79 14.09 -3.54
CA GLY A 84 18.84 14.28 -4.99
C GLY A 84 18.88 12.96 -5.79
N TYR A 85 18.39 11.86 -5.21
CA TYR A 85 18.35 10.55 -5.87
C TYR A 85 17.11 10.38 -6.74
N GLY A 86 17.28 9.73 -7.88
CA GLY A 86 16.19 9.35 -8.77
C GLY A 86 15.93 10.37 -9.88
N LEU A 87 15.32 9.88 -10.96
CA LEU A 87 15.23 10.59 -12.24
C LEU A 87 14.65 12.01 -12.13
N PHE A 88 13.52 12.18 -11.45
CA PHE A 88 12.86 13.49 -11.35
C PHE A 88 13.53 14.48 -10.38
N ASN A 89 14.52 14.02 -9.60
CA ASN A 89 15.33 14.91 -8.77
C ASN A 89 16.57 15.43 -9.51
N VAL A 90 16.94 14.80 -10.64
CA VAL A 90 18.08 15.22 -11.48
C VAL A 90 17.66 15.85 -12.82
N VAL A 91 16.47 15.49 -13.33
CA VAL A 91 15.90 16.08 -14.55
C VAL A 91 14.76 17.02 -14.19
N ALA A 92 14.81 18.24 -14.74
CA ALA A 92 13.72 19.20 -14.63
C ALA A 92 12.50 18.69 -15.42
N VAL A 93 11.45 18.29 -14.69
CA VAL A 93 10.17 17.86 -15.25
C VAL A 93 9.05 18.71 -14.60
N PRO A 94 8.03 19.16 -15.35
CA PRO A 94 6.90 19.87 -14.75
C PRO A 94 6.24 19.01 -13.65
N GLY A 95 5.94 19.61 -12.50
CA GLY A 95 5.49 18.86 -11.32
C GLY A 95 4.26 17.97 -11.56
N ILE A 96 3.28 18.45 -12.32
CA ILE A 96 2.08 17.67 -12.69
C ILE A 96 2.44 16.45 -13.54
N VAL A 97 3.36 16.61 -14.50
CA VAL A 97 3.82 15.51 -15.36
C VAL A 97 4.56 14.47 -14.53
N ALA A 98 5.44 14.90 -13.62
CA ALA A 98 6.14 13.99 -12.71
C ALA A 98 5.15 13.21 -11.81
N ILE A 99 4.08 13.85 -11.34
CA ILE A 99 3.02 13.20 -10.55
C ILE A 99 2.30 12.12 -11.37
N ILE A 100 1.82 12.46 -12.57
CA ILE A 100 1.07 11.52 -13.43
C ILE A 100 1.96 10.32 -13.81
N ILE A 101 3.20 10.57 -14.25
CA ILE A 101 4.11 9.50 -14.63
C ILE A 101 4.45 8.63 -13.41
N SER A 102 4.72 9.22 -12.25
CA SER A 102 4.99 8.45 -11.03
C SER A 102 3.82 7.56 -10.66
N PHE A 103 2.59 8.06 -10.74
CA PHE A 103 1.39 7.27 -10.48
C PHE A 103 1.30 6.06 -11.41
N LEU A 104 1.43 6.27 -12.73
CA LEU A 104 1.38 5.19 -13.72
C LEU A 104 2.50 4.16 -13.55
N VAL A 105 3.71 4.62 -13.24
CA VAL A 105 4.85 3.72 -12.99
C VAL A 105 4.64 2.90 -11.72
N LEU A 106 4.12 3.50 -10.66
CA LEU A 106 3.82 2.77 -9.42
C LEU A 106 2.68 1.76 -9.61
N ASP A 107 1.63 2.12 -10.34
CA ASP A 107 0.54 1.22 -10.71
C ASP A 107 1.07 0.01 -11.48
N PHE A 108 1.85 0.26 -12.55
CA PHE A 108 2.51 -0.79 -13.30
C PHE A 108 3.46 -1.63 -12.43
N ALA A 109 4.20 -1.00 -11.50
CA ALA A 109 5.12 -1.71 -10.63
C ALA A 109 4.40 -2.66 -9.67
N VAL A 110 3.26 -2.26 -9.11
CA VAL A 110 2.42 -3.10 -8.26
C VAL A 110 1.77 -4.22 -9.08
N TRP A 111 1.24 -3.90 -10.26
CA TRP A 111 0.74 -4.92 -11.18
C TRP A 111 1.81 -5.95 -11.53
N LEU A 112 3.03 -5.51 -11.81
CA LEU A 112 4.15 -6.38 -12.18
C LEU A 112 4.56 -7.29 -11.02
N SER A 113 4.61 -6.75 -9.79
CA SER A 113 4.94 -7.57 -8.61
C SER A 113 3.86 -8.62 -8.35
N HIS A 114 2.58 -8.27 -8.56
CA HIS A 114 1.46 -9.20 -8.46
C HIS A 114 1.52 -10.28 -9.56
N LEU A 115 1.80 -9.91 -10.81
CA LEU A 115 2.01 -10.85 -11.90
C LEU A 115 3.17 -11.81 -11.59
N ALA A 116 4.28 -11.29 -11.09
CA ALA A 116 5.43 -12.10 -10.68
C ALA A 116 5.04 -13.08 -9.56
N SER A 117 4.25 -12.64 -8.59
CA SER A 117 3.69 -13.49 -7.53
C SER A 117 2.83 -14.63 -8.04
N HIS A 118 2.18 -14.47 -9.19
CA HIS A 118 1.42 -15.53 -9.85
C HIS A 118 2.25 -16.43 -10.78
N LYS A 119 3.39 -15.95 -11.29
CA LYS A 119 4.17 -16.66 -12.32
C LYS A 119 5.45 -17.32 -11.79
N VAL A 120 6.06 -16.78 -10.74
CA VAL A 120 7.30 -17.29 -10.15
C VAL A 120 6.97 -18.28 -9.03
N PRO A 121 7.41 -19.56 -9.08
CA PRO A 121 7.00 -20.58 -8.11
C PRO A 121 7.31 -20.24 -6.64
N LEU A 122 8.43 -19.56 -6.37
CA LEU A 122 8.79 -19.15 -5.02
C LEU A 122 7.84 -18.07 -4.48
N LEU A 123 7.55 -17.05 -5.29
CA LEU A 123 6.64 -15.97 -4.90
C LEU A 123 5.21 -16.48 -4.77
N TRP A 124 4.79 -17.41 -5.63
CA TRP A 124 3.49 -18.08 -5.54
C TRP A 124 3.28 -18.81 -4.22
N ARG A 125 4.31 -19.46 -3.67
CA ARG A 125 4.19 -20.14 -2.36
C ARG A 125 3.84 -19.18 -1.23
N VAL A 126 4.27 -17.93 -1.33
CA VAL A 126 3.93 -16.87 -0.38
C VAL A 126 2.54 -16.32 -0.71
N HIS A 127 2.33 -15.94 -1.96
CA HIS A 127 1.11 -15.27 -2.45
C HIS A 127 -0.14 -16.15 -2.42
N ARG A 128 -0.01 -17.48 -2.50
CA ARG A 128 -1.16 -18.40 -2.42
C ARG A 128 -1.94 -18.29 -1.11
N MET A 129 -1.34 -17.72 -0.06
CA MET A 129 -2.05 -17.43 1.19
C MET A 129 -3.23 -16.46 0.97
N HIS A 130 -3.02 -15.45 0.14
CA HIS A 130 -4.04 -14.49 -0.28
C HIS A 130 -5.18 -15.20 -1.03
N HIS A 131 -4.84 -16.09 -1.95
CA HIS A 131 -5.80 -16.87 -2.76
C HIS A 131 -6.40 -18.09 -2.05
N SER A 132 -6.09 -18.32 -0.77
CA SER A 132 -6.49 -19.51 -0.02
C SER A 132 -7.59 -19.27 1.01
N ASP A 133 -8.27 -18.13 0.94
CA ASP A 133 -9.41 -17.90 1.82
C ASP A 133 -10.54 -18.90 1.53
N THR A 134 -11.15 -19.42 2.59
CA THR A 134 -12.16 -20.51 2.53
C THR A 134 -13.56 -19.99 2.19
N ASP A 135 -13.67 -18.68 2.12
CA ASP A 135 -14.86 -17.91 1.84
C ASP A 135 -14.39 -16.55 1.36
N ILE A 136 -15.30 -15.77 0.81
CA ILE A 136 -15.01 -14.37 0.51
C ILE A 136 -15.86 -13.53 1.48
N ASP A 137 -15.35 -12.42 1.94
CA ASP A 137 -16.10 -11.32 2.55
C ASP A 137 -15.24 -10.04 2.48
N VAL A 138 -15.72 -8.93 3.04
CA VAL A 138 -14.97 -7.67 3.10
C VAL A 138 -13.54 -7.80 3.69
N THR A 139 -13.25 -8.83 4.49
CA THR A 139 -11.91 -9.06 5.07
C THR A 139 -10.99 -9.91 4.19
N THR A 140 -11.51 -10.56 3.15
CA THR A 140 -10.70 -11.45 2.28
C THR A 140 -9.67 -10.67 1.48
N ALA A 141 -10.01 -9.46 1.02
CA ALA A 141 -9.13 -8.62 0.22
C ALA A 141 -7.85 -8.20 0.98
N VAL A 142 -7.87 -8.22 2.30
CA VAL A 142 -6.75 -7.74 3.16
C VAL A 142 -5.96 -8.88 3.79
N ARG A 143 -6.23 -10.13 3.39
CA ARG A 143 -5.49 -11.31 3.86
C ARG A 143 -4.23 -11.47 3.02
N PHE A 144 -3.10 -11.03 3.54
CA PHE A 144 -1.80 -11.22 2.92
C PHE A 144 -0.85 -12.03 3.81
N HIS A 145 0.16 -12.64 3.20
CA HIS A 145 1.27 -13.21 3.96
C HIS A 145 2.23 -12.08 4.35
N PRO A 146 2.77 -12.02 5.58
CA PRO A 146 3.66 -10.91 5.98
C PRO A 146 4.87 -10.69 5.07
N LEU A 147 5.50 -11.79 4.63
CA LEU A 147 6.58 -11.73 3.64
C LEU A 147 6.13 -11.11 2.30
N GLU A 148 4.90 -11.33 1.87
CA GLU A 148 4.37 -10.73 0.64
C GLU A 148 4.30 -9.22 0.74
N ILE A 149 3.76 -8.71 1.86
CA ILE A 149 3.68 -7.27 2.12
C ILE A 149 5.06 -6.63 2.20
N LEU A 150 6.02 -7.29 2.87
CA LEU A 150 7.40 -6.80 2.94
C LEU A 150 8.09 -6.76 1.58
N LEU A 151 7.91 -7.80 0.75
CA LEU A 151 8.48 -7.85 -0.60
C LEU A 151 7.83 -6.81 -1.53
N SER A 152 6.50 -6.68 -1.48
CA SER A 152 5.75 -5.68 -2.24
C SER A 152 6.19 -4.26 -1.85
N MET A 153 6.34 -4.01 -0.54
CA MET A 153 6.83 -2.73 -0.04
C MET A 153 8.28 -2.46 -0.46
N ALA A 154 9.17 -3.44 -0.36
CA ALA A 154 10.57 -3.30 -0.79
C ALA A 154 10.67 -2.94 -2.27
N TRP A 155 9.92 -3.64 -3.12
CA TRP A 155 9.85 -3.37 -4.55
C TRP A 155 9.33 -1.97 -4.85
N LYS A 156 8.18 -1.61 -4.27
CA LYS A 156 7.57 -0.27 -4.44
C LYS A 156 8.51 0.84 -3.96
N TYR A 157 9.15 0.65 -2.80
CA TYR A 157 10.10 1.60 -2.23
C TYR A 157 11.31 1.80 -3.16
N ALA A 158 11.85 0.72 -3.71
CA ALA A 158 12.95 0.79 -4.68
C ALA A 158 12.55 1.57 -5.94
N VAL A 159 11.34 1.36 -6.46
CA VAL A 159 10.81 2.11 -7.62
C VAL A 159 10.64 3.59 -7.28
N VAL A 160 10.05 3.92 -6.12
CA VAL A 160 9.90 5.31 -5.65
C VAL A 160 11.24 6.05 -5.62
N VAL A 161 12.27 5.42 -5.05
CA VAL A 161 13.62 6.00 -4.98
C VAL A 161 14.25 6.11 -6.37
N ALA A 162 14.13 5.07 -7.20
CA ALA A 162 14.74 5.03 -8.53
C ALA A 162 14.19 6.12 -9.46
N ILE A 163 12.88 6.37 -9.44
CA ILE A 163 12.28 7.44 -10.26
C ILE A 163 12.38 8.82 -9.60
N GLY A 164 12.69 8.88 -8.30
CA GLY A 164 12.66 10.13 -7.54
C GLY A 164 11.24 10.68 -7.44
N ALA A 165 10.27 9.82 -7.14
CA ALA A 165 8.85 10.16 -7.23
C ALA A 165 8.52 11.36 -6.31
N PRO A 166 7.72 12.35 -6.75
CA PRO A 166 7.22 13.39 -5.86
C PRO A 166 6.42 12.76 -4.71
N ALA A 167 6.66 13.19 -3.47
CA ALA A 167 6.00 12.65 -2.28
C ALA A 167 4.45 12.73 -2.37
N SER A 168 3.92 13.77 -3.03
CA SER A 168 2.48 13.91 -3.30
C SER A 168 1.95 12.81 -4.23
N ALA A 169 2.71 12.42 -5.26
CA ALA A 169 2.33 11.35 -6.17
C ALA A 169 2.26 10.00 -5.44
N VAL A 170 3.26 9.73 -4.59
CA VAL A 170 3.28 8.52 -3.75
C VAL A 170 2.11 8.52 -2.77
N LEU A 171 1.83 9.65 -2.10
CA LEU A 171 0.69 9.75 -1.19
C LEU A 171 -0.65 9.49 -1.89
N ILE A 172 -0.88 10.11 -3.05
CA ILE A 172 -2.09 9.89 -3.85
C ILE A 172 -2.20 8.42 -4.25
N PHE A 173 -1.10 7.81 -4.71
CA PHE A 173 -1.07 6.41 -5.08
C PHE A 173 -1.39 5.49 -3.90
N GLU A 174 -0.78 5.69 -2.73
CA GLU A 174 -1.04 4.89 -1.52
C GLU A 174 -2.51 5.01 -1.05
N ILE A 175 -3.12 6.19 -1.22
CA ILE A 175 -4.53 6.40 -0.88
C ILE A 175 -5.44 5.62 -1.83
N VAL A 176 -5.16 5.66 -3.13
CA VAL A 176 -5.93 4.91 -4.13
C VAL A 176 -5.76 3.41 -3.90
N LEU A 177 -4.52 2.95 -3.70
CA LEU A 177 -4.19 1.54 -3.46
C LEU A 177 -4.85 0.97 -2.19
N ASN A 178 -5.11 1.79 -1.17
CA ASN A 178 -5.81 1.33 0.04
C ASN A 178 -7.23 0.80 -0.23
N GLY A 179 -7.85 1.17 -1.35
CA GLY A 179 -9.19 0.73 -1.73
C GLY A 179 -9.26 -0.63 -2.44
N GLY A 180 -8.10 -1.21 -2.78
CA GLY A 180 -8.01 -2.38 -3.66
C GLY A 180 -7.83 -2.01 -5.13
#